data_AF-A0A519JSI7-F1
#
_entry.id   AF-A0A519JSI7-F1
#
_cell.length_a   1.000
_cell.length_b   1.000
_cell.length_c   1.000
_cell.angle_alpha   90.00
_cell.angle_beta   90.00
_cell.angle_gamma   90.00
#
_symmetry.space_group_name_H-M   'P 1'
#
loop_
_entity.id
_entity.type
_entity.pdbx_description
1 polymer ?
#
loop_
_entity_poly.entity_id
_entity_poly.type
_entity_poly.pdbx_seq_one_letter_code
_entity_poly.pdbx_strand_id
1 'polypeptide(L)' 'PEGEAEIVAAQCLKGRIEPRDVAALALFLASDDARFITGHEYFVDAGWR' A
#
# COMPACT_ATOMS: atom_id res chain seq x y z
N PRO A 1 -10.65 -7.86 15.57
CA PRO A 1 -10.58 -9.27 15.11
C PRO A 1 -11.47 -9.54 13.90
N GLU A 2 -12.76 -9.21 13.95
CA GLU A 2 -13.68 -9.44 12.82
C GLU A 2 -13.46 -8.44 11.68
N GLY A 3 -13.35 -7.14 11.97
CA GLY A 3 -13.10 -6.13 10.94
C GLY A 3 -11.79 -6.33 10.17
N GLU A 4 -10.76 -6.88 10.80
CA GLU A 4 -9.49 -7.19 10.11
C GLU A 4 -9.62 -8.37 9.15
N ALA A 5 -10.43 -9.37 9.50
CA ALA A 5 -10.71 -10.50 8.63
C ALA A 5 -11.54 -10.06 7.40
N GLU A 6 -12.51 -9.16 7.59
CA GLU A 6 -13.29 -8.57 6.50
C GLU A 6 -12.41 -7.76 5.53
N ILE A 7 -11.48 -6.97 6.07
CA ILE A 7 -10.47 -6.23 5.28
C ILE A 7 -9.66 -7.20 4.42
N VAL A 8 -9.10 -8.25 5.01
CA VAL A 8 -8.28 -9.23 4.27
C VAL A 8 -9.10 -10.03 3.26
N ALA A 9 -10.38 -10.28 3.55
CA ALA A 9 -11.29 -10.93 2.62
C ALA A 9 -11.52 -10.09 1.36
N ALA A 10 -11.63 -8.77 1.51
CA ALA A 10 -11.83 -7.83 0.41
C ALA A 10 -10.58 -7.54 -0.44
N GLN A 11 -9.38 -7.83 0.07
CA GLN A 11 -8.12 -7.63 -0.65
C GLN A 11 -7.86 -8.68 -1.73
N CYS A 12 -7.25 -8.30 -2.84
CA CYS A 12 -6.74 -9.25 -3.83
C CYS A 12 -5.57 -10.07 -3.27
N LEU A 13 -4.61 -9.42 -2.62
CA LEU A 13 -3.47 -10.08 -1.99
C LEU A 13 -3.80 -10.40 -0.52
N LYS A 14 -3.74 -11.69 -0.16
CA LYS A 14 -4.12 -12.13 1.18
C LYS A 14 -3.01 -11.89 2.18
N GLY A 15 -3.25 -10.97 3.11
CA GLY A 15 -2.35 -10.70 4.21
C GLY A 15 -2.66 -9.36 4.85
N ARG A 16 -2.30 -9.22 6.12
CA ARG A 16 -2.38 -7.92 6.77
C ARG A 16 -1.32 -6.99 6.17
N ILE A 17 -1.75 -5.80 5.77
CA ILE A 17 -0.82 -4.72 5.42
C ILE A 17 -0.18 -4.21 6.70
N GLU A 18 1.13 -4.14 6.69
CA GLU A 18 1.95 -3.70 7.81
C GLU A 18 2.48 -2.27 7.55
N PRO A 19 2.85 -1.52 8.60
CA PRO A 19 3.42 -0.18 8.44
C PRO A 19 4.63 -0.11 7.48
N ARG A 20 5.40 -1.20 7.40
CA ARG A 20 6.56 -1.31 6.50
C ARG A 20 6.17 -1.25 5.01
N ASP A 21 4.96 -1.67 4.65
CA ASP A 21 4.53 -1.71 3.24
C ASP A 21 4.27 -0.28 2.74
N VAL A 22 3.69 0.57 3.59
CA VAL A 22 3.53 2.02 3.32
C VAL A 22 4.89 2.72 3.34
N ALA A 23 5.74 2.41 4.31
CA ALA A 23 7.08 2.99 4.40
C ALA A 23 7.95 2.67 3.17
N ALA A 24 7.83 1.46 2.60
CA ALA A 24 8.56 1.07 1.40
C ALA A 24 8.16 1.95 0.19
N LEU A 25 6.87 2.20 -0.03
CA LEU A 25 6.41 3.11 -1.07
C LEU A 25 6.92 4.53 -0.83
N ALA A 26 6.83 5.03 0.40
CA ALA A 26 7.30 6.37 0.74
C ALA A 26 8.81 6.52 0.48
N LEU A 27 9.62 5.51 0.82
CA LEU A 27 11.06 5.52 0.57
C LEU A 27 11.37 5.51 -0.94
N PHE A 28 10.62 4.73 -1.74
CA PHE A 28 10.74 4.75 -3.19
C PHE A 28 10.41 6.15 -3.75
N LEU A 29 9.30 6.75 -3.34
CA LEU A 29 8.89 8.08 -3.80
C LEU A 29 9.87 9.19 -3.39
N ALA A 30 10.61 9.00 -2.29
CA ALA A 30 11.66 9.91 -1.85
C ALA A 30 13.01 9.69 -2.56
N SER A 31 13.13 8.65 -3.39
CA SER A 31 14.38 8.30 -4.09
C SER A 31 14.48 8.93 -5.48
N ASP A 32 15.69 8.95 -6.05
CA ASP A 32 15.94 9.42 -7.42
C ASP A 32 15.22 8.59 -8.50
N ASP A 33 14.84 7.35 -8.19
CA ASP A 33 14.11 6.48 -9.10
C ASP A 33 12.69 6.99 -9.37
N ALA A 34 12.13 7.80 -8.46
CA ALA A 34 10.83 8.43 -8.61
C ALA A 34 10.89 9.84 -9.23
N ARG A 35 12.02 10.28 -9.81
CA ARG A 35 12.23 11.68 -10.27
C ARG A 35 11.21 12.24 -11.27
N PHE A 36 10.41 11.39 -11.93
CA PHE A 36 9.36 11.80 -12.86
C PHE A 36 7.94 11.49 -12.36
N ILE A 37 7.79 11.24 -11.06
CA ILE A 37 6.52 11.01 -10.39
C ILE A 37 6.18 12.25 -9.55
N THR A 38 5.03 12.87 -9.85
CA THR A 38 4.52 14.01 -9.08
C THR A 38 3.00 14.14 -9.24
N GLY A 39 2.33 14.74 -8.26
CA GLY A 39 0.89 15.04 -8.33
C GLY A 39 -0.04 13.82 -8.45
N HIS A 40 0.40 12.65 -7.99
CA HIS A 40 -0.36 11.40 -8.10
C HIS A 40 -0.60 10.73 -6.74
N GLU A 41 -1.75 10.05 -6.61
CA GLU A 41 -2.09 9.24 -5.46
C GLU A 41 -1.72 7.78 -5.70
N TYR A 42 -1.13 7.13 -4.70
CA TYR A 42 -0.75 5.72 -4.76
C TYR A 42 -1.45 4.95 -3.65
N PHE A 43 -2.08 3.82 -3.99
CA PHE A 43 -2.74 2.95 -3.02
C PHE A 43 -1.80 1.83 -2.56
N VAL A 44 -1.68 1.71 -1.23
CA VAL A 44 -1.07 0.56 -0.56
C VAL A 44 -2.19 -0.17 0.17
N ASP A 45 -3.00 -0.91 -0.57
CA ASP A 45 -4.26 -1.48 -0.07
C ASP A 45 -4.44 -2.96 -0.41
N ALA A 46 -3.39 -3.61 -0.94
CA ALA A 46 -3.42 -5.01 -1.39
C ALA A 46 -4.51 -5.30 -2.44
N GLY A 47 -4.89 -4.30 -3.24
CA GLY A 47 -5.90 -4.41 -4.29
C GLY A 47 -7.31 -4.54 -3.72
N TRP A 48 -7.63 -3.71 -2.73
CA TRP A 48 -8.98 -3.64 -2.16
C TRP A 48 -9.88 -2.71 -3.00
N ARG A 49 -9.37 -1.57 -3.49
CA ARG A 49 -10.16 -0.69 -4.36
C ARG A 49 -10.51 -1.29 -5.72
#